data_AF-A0A3D0M9G3-F1
#
_entry.id   AF-A0A3D0M9G3-F1
#
_cell.length_a   1.000
_cell.length_b   1.000
_cell.length_c   1.000
_cell.angle_alpha   90.00
_cell.angle_beta   90.00
_cell.angle_gamma   90.00
#
_symmetry.space_group_name_H-M   'P 1'
#
loop_
_entity.id
_entity.type
_entity.pdbx_description
1 polymer ?
#
loop_
_entity_poly.entity_id
_entity_poly.type
_entity_poly.pdbx_seq_one_letter_code
_entity_poly.pdbx_strand_id
1 'polypeptide(L)'
;MTDTAGKVPKRIAQTIINSLKGGVVPRIGLPYITVGRKNEIQALLHDVDIIADGGASFRFIVCRYGSGKSFLIQTIRNFVMDKNFIVADADLSPER
;
A
#
# COMPACT_ATOMS: atom_id res chain seq x y z
N MET A 1 -7.86 -20.84 -16.58
CA MET A 1 -6.40 -20.64 -16.71
C MET A 1 -5.84 -20.52 -15.32
N THR A 2 -4.89 -21.37 -15.01
CA THR A 2 -4.44 -21.81 -13.67
C THR A 2 -3.81 -20.69 -12.85
N ASP A 3 -4.46 -20.29 -11.74
CA ASP A 3 -3.83 -19.38 -10.79
C ASP A 3 -3.27 -20.17 -9.62
N THR A 4 -1.94 -20.26 -9.60
CA THR A 4 -1.19 -20.80 -8.48
C THR A 4 -1.45 -19.83 -7.32
N ALA A 5 -2.20 -20.23 -6.30
CA ALA A 5 -2.21 -19.52 -5.03
C ALA A 5 -0.79 -19.67 -4.42
N GLY A 6 0.11 -18.82 -4.90
CA GLY A 6 1.55 -18.98 -4.87
C GLY A 6 2.11 -19.01 -3.47
N LYS A 7 2.89 -20.03 -3.18
CA LYS A 7 3.67 -20.17 -1.95
C LYS A 7 4.48 -18.89 -1.72
N VAL A 8 4.20 -18.16 -0.64
CA VAL A 8 4.94 -16.94 -0.29
C VAL A 8 6.43 -17.30 -0.15
N PRO A 9 7.35 -16.66 -0.89
CA PRO A 9 8.78 -16.92 -0.74
C PRO A 9 9.21 -16.75 0.71
N LYS A 10 9.97 -17.70 1.27
CA LYS A 10 10.34 -17.74 2.69
C LYS A 10 10.95 -16.42 3.18
N ARG A 11 11.76 -15.77 2.34
CA ARG A 11 12.35 -14.44 2.61
C ARG A 11 11.27 -13.36 2.79
N ILE A 12 10.28 -13.31 1.90
CA ILE A 12 9.18 -12.34 1.97
C ILE A 12 8.31 -12.63 3.20
N ALA A 13 7.97 -13.90 3.45
CA ALA A 13 7.22 -14.30 4.63
C ALA A 13 7.92 -13.87 5.93
N GLN A 14 9.24 -14.05 6.02
CA GLN A 14 10.01 -13.62 7.19
C GLN A 14 9.98 -12.10 7.38
N THR A 15 10.11 -11.32 6.30
CA THR A 15 10.01 -9.86 6.37
C THR A 15 8.63 -9.41 6.85
N ILE A 16 7.56 -10.00 6.30
CA ILE A 16 6.19 -9.71 6.72
C ILE A 16 6.03 -9.98 8.22
N ILE A 17 6.42 -11.17 8.68
CA ILE A 17 6.28 -11.57 10.10
C ILE A 17 7.07 -10.61 11.01
N ASN A 18 8.30 -10.24 10.64
CA ASN A 18 9.14 -9.37 11.45
C ASN A 18 8.57 -7.95 11.55
N SER A 19 8.07 -7.38 10.45
CA SER A 19 7.43 -6.07 10.46
C SER A 19 6.18 -6.05 11.33
N LEU A 20 5.32 -7.06 11.19
CA LEU A 20 4.08 -7.16 11.97
C LEU A 20 4.35 -7.32 13.47
N LYS A 21 5.38 -8.11 13.85
CA LYS A 21 5.82 -8.23 15.25
C LYS A 21 6.27 -6.89 15.83
N GLY A 22 6.89 -6.04 15.02
CA GLY A 22 7.31 -4.69 15.41
C GLY A 22 6.20 -3.63 15.37
N GLY A 23 4.96 -4.00 15.02
CA GLY A 23 3.85 -3.05 14.89
C GLY A 23 3.96 -2.11 13.69
N VAL A 24 4.81 -2.44 12.71
CA VAL A 24 5.05 -1.61 11.52
C VAL A 24 4.52 -2.28 10.26
N VAL A 25 4.13 -1.46 9.29
CA VAL A 25 3.71 -1.93 7.97
C VAL A 25 4.93 -2.44 7.20
N PRO A 26 4.91 -3.67 6.65
CA PRO A 26 6.02 -4.16 5.83
C PRO A 26 6.25 -3.25 4.61
N ARG A 27 7.47 -3.20 4.07
CA ARG A 27 7.73 -2.47 2.81
C ARG A 27 7.59 -3.36 1.57
N ILE A 28 7.73 -4.68 1.73
CA ILE A 28 7.58 -5.68 0.66
C ILE A 28 6.59 -6.76 1.08
N GLY A 29 5.98 -7.41 0.09
CA GLY A 29 5.06 -8.53 0.34
C GLY A 29 3.67 -8.13 0.83
N LEU A 30 3.33 -6.84 0.85
CA LEU A 30 1.97 -6.36 1.16
C LEU A 30 0.86 -7.03 0.34
N PRO A 31 1.03 -7.31 -0.97
CA PRO A 31 0.00 -7.98 -1.76
C PRO A 31 -0.42 -9.34 -1.19
N TYR A 32 0.47 -10.04 -0.48
CA TYR A 32 0.16 -11.34 0.13
C TYR A 32 -0.76 -11.24 1.37
N ILE A 33 -0.88 -10.06 1.97
CA ILE A 33 -1.65 -9.85 3.22
C ILE A 33 -2.70 -8.75 3.11
N THR A 34 -2.89 -8.17 1.92
CA THR A 34 -3.91 -7.14 1.69
C THR A 34 -5.26 -7.82 1.45
N VAL A 35 -6.22 -7.61 2.35
CA VAL A 35 -7.54 -8.26 2.29
C VAL A 35 -8.64 -7.21 2.44
N GLY A 36 -9.74 -7.36 1.69
CA GLY A 36 -10.99 -6.62 1.93
C GLY A 36 -10.97 -5.12 1.60
N ARG A 37 -10.01 -4.64 0.81
CA ARG A 37 -9.83 -3.20 0.48
C ARG A 37 -10.02 -2.86 -1.00
N LYS A 38 -10.81 -3.67 -1.71
CA LYS A 38 -10.94 -3.57 -3.17
C LYS A 38 -11.44 -2.19 -3.61
N ASN A 39 -12.45 -1.67 -2.92
CA ASN A 39 -13.09 -0.40 -3.28
C ASN A 39 -12.15 0.78 -3.05
N GLU A 40 -11.45 0.82 -1.90
CA GLU A 40 -10.51 1.90 -1.59
C GLU A 40 -9.33 1.91 -2.57
N ILE A 41 -8.76 0.72 -2.87
CA ILE A 41 -7.66 0.59 -3.83
C ILE A 41 -8.13 1.04 -5.22
N GLN A 42 -9.31 0.62 -5.68
CA GLN A 42 -9.83 1.03 -6.98
C GLN A 42 -10.04 2.54 -7.07
N ALA A 43 -10.60 3.18 -6.04
CA ALA A 43 -10.77 4.63 -6.02
C ALA A 43 -9.43 5.37 -6.13
N LEU A 44 -8.39 4.87 -5.49
CA LEU A 44 -7.06 5.47 -5.49
C LEU A 44 -6.29 5.18 -6.79
N LEU A 45 -6.48 4.00 -7.39
CA LEU A 45 -5.92 3.69 -8.71
C LEU A 45 -6.54 4.54 -9.81
N HIS A 46 -7.82 4.90 -9.69
CA HIS A 46 -8.44 5.83 -10.63
C HIS A 46 -7.76 7.21 -10.62
N ASP A 47 -7.34 7.70 -9.45
CA ASP A 47 -6.56 8.96 -9.40
C ASP A 47 -5.21 8.83 -10.09
N VAL A 48 -4.55 7.69 -9.93
CA VAL A 48 -3.26 7.41 -10.58
C VAL A 48 -3.40 7.48 -12.10
N ASP A 49 -4.51 6.96 -12.65
CA ASP A 49 -4.78 7.01 -14.07
C ASP A 49 -5.00 8.47 -14.54
N ILE A 50 -5.71 9.31 -13.77
CA ILE A 50 -5.84 10.76 -14.06
C ILE A 50 -4.47 11.46 -14.07
N ILE A 51 -3.58 11.12 -13.13
CA ILE A 51 -2.24 11.70 -13.06
C ILE A 51 -1.38 11.23 -14.25
N ALA A 52 -1.54 9.97 -14.67
CA ALA A 52 -0.84 9.44 -15.84
C ALA A 52 -1.17 10.22 -17.13
N ASP A 53 -2.39 10.73 -17.24
CA ASP A 53 -2.85 11.54 -18.37
C ASP A 53 -2.46 13.03 -18.27
N GLY A 54 -1.62 13.40 -17.30
CA GLY A 54 -1.12 14.76 -17.09
C GLY A 54 -1.97 15.60 -16.13
N GLY A 55 -2.93 14.99 -15.43
CA GLY A 55 -3.74 15.64 -14.40
C GLY A 55 -3.07 15.69 -13.02
N ALA A 56 -3.83 16.17 -12.03
CA ALA A 56 -3.46 16.17 -10.63
C ALA A 56 -4.66 15.74 -9.77
N SER A 57 -4.40 15.02 -8.68
CA SER A 57 -5.42 14.62 -7.71
C SER A 57 -4.88 14.76 -6.29
N PHE A 58 -5.77 15.04 -5.34
CA PHE A 58 -5.45 15.18 -3.93
C PHE A 58 -6.57 14.59 -3.07
N ARG A 59 -6.21 13.85 -2.01
CA ARG A 59 -7.18 13.20 -1.11
C ARG A 59 -6.82 13.34 0.36
N PHE A 60 -7.87 13.49 1.17
CA PHE A 60 -7.81 13.26 2.62
C PHE A 60 -8.36 11.87 2.96
N ILE A 61 -7.57 11.08 3.69
CA ILE A 61 -8.00 9.75 4.17
C ILE A 61 -8.25 9.84 5.69
N VAL A 62 -9.52 9.90 6.08
CA VAL A 62 -9.93 10.02 7.48
C VAL A 62 -10.43 8.68 8.00
N CYS A 63 -9.80 8.15 9.04
CA CYS A 63 -10.24 6.92 9.71
C CYS A 63 -9.84 6.91 11.20
N ARG A 64 -10.44 6.00 11.98
CA ARG A 64 -10.05 5.74 13.38
C ARG A 64 -8.61 5.22 13.50
N TYR A 65 -7.95 5.47 14.63
CA TYR A 65 -6.62 4.89 14.91
C TYR A 65 -6.65 3.36 14.78
N GLY A 66 -5.58 2.78 14.24
CA GLY A 66 -5.49 1.33 14.00
C GLY A 66 -6.30 0.78 12.81
N SER A 67 -7.05 1.61 12.07
CA SER A 67 -7.86 1.14 10.94
C SER A 67 -7.08 0.73 9.67
N GLY A 68 -5.74 0.76 9.73
CA GLY A 68 -4.88 0.41 8.60
C GLY A 68 -4.69 1.52 7.55
N LYS A 69 -4.75 2.81 7.94
CA LYS A 69 -4.47 3.93 7.03
C LYS A 69 -3.05 3.87 6.44
N SER A 70 -2.04 3.71 7.28
CA SER A 70 -0.64 3.56 6.84
C SER A 70 -0.46 2.33 5.97
N PHE A 71 -1.20 1.26 6.26
CA PHE A 71 -1.23 0.06 5.42
C PHE A 71 -1.78 0.37 4.03
N LEU A 72 -2.93 1.04 3.94
CA LEU A 72 -3.55 1.44 2.67
C LEU A 72 -2.63 2.35 1.83
N ILE A 73 -2.03 3.37 2.45
CA ILE A 73 -1.10 4.28 1.77
C ILE A 73 0.12 3.52 1.24
N GLN A 74 0.70 2.61 2.05
CA GLN A 74 1.83 1.79 1.62
C GLN A 74 1.45 0.79 0.52
N THR A 75 0.24 0.21 0.57
CA THR A 75 -0.28 -0.66 -0.49
C THR A 75 -0.30 0.09 -1.82
N ILE A 76 -0.84 1.31 -1.84
CA ILE A 76 -0.93 2.11 -3.06
C ILE A 76 0.46 2.51 -3.53
N ARG A 77 1.34 2.97 -2.63
CA ARG A 77 2.74 3.27 -2.97
C ARG A 77 3.36 2.14 -3.79
N ASN A 78 3.21 0.89 -3.37
CA ASN A 78 3.73 -0.26 -4.11
C ASN A 78 3.10 -0.37 -5.51
N PHE A 79 1.78 -0.26 -5.64
CA PHE A 79 1.10 -0.27 -6.93
C PHE A 79 1.55 0.86 -7.87
N VAL A 80 1.74 2.08 -7.37
CA VAL A 80 2.15 3.22 -8.21
C VAL A 80 3.62 3.11 -8.62
N MET A 81 4.47 2.58 -7.75
CA MET A 81 5.88 2.30 -8.09
C MET A 81 5.98 1.26 -9.21
N ASP A 82 5.11 0.24 -9.22
CA ASP A 82 5.02 -0.74 -10.32
C ASP A 82 4.54 -0.10 -11.64
N LYS A 83 3.88 1.07 -11.58
CA LYS A 83 3.47 1.89 -12.74
C LYS A 83 4.51 2.95 -13.15
N ASN A 84 5.76 2.85 -12.67
CA ASN A 84 6.85 3.80 -12.93
C ASN A 84 6.65 5.23 -12.40
N PHE A 85 5.81 5.41 -11.37
CA PHE A 85 5.72 6.70 -10.69
C PHE A 85 6.82 6.87 -9.65
N ILE A 86 7.32 8.09 -9.52
CA ILE A 86 8.17 8.49 -8.38
C ILE A 86 7.25 8.82 -7.21
N VAL A 87 7.49 8.18 -6.06
CA VAL A 87 6.66 8.34 -4.86
C VAL A 87 7.50 8.80 -3.66
N ALA A 88 7.05 9.86 -3.00
CA ALA A 88 7.58 10.36 -1.73
C ALA A 88 6.55 10.14 -0.61
N ASP A 89 7.02 9.67 0.56
CA ASP A 89 6.24 9.62 1.81
C ASP A 89 6.90 10.50 2.86
N ALA A 90 6.09 11.28 3.59
CA ALA A 90 6.51 12.11 4.70
C ALA A 90 5.59 11.85 5.89
N ASP A 91 6.17 11.80 7.08
CA ASP A 91 5.44 11.68 8.33
C ASP A 91 5.21 13.08 8.92
N LEU A 92 3.97 13.39 9.25
CA LEU A 92 3.55 14.69 9.79
C LEU A 92 3.27 14.59 11.28
N SER A 93 4.09 13.81 11.99
CA SER A 93 4.03 13.70 13.45
C SER A 93 4.39 15.04 14.09
N PRO A 94 3.58 15.57 15.02
CA PRO A 94 3.89 16.80 15.73
C PRO A 94 5.08 16.67 16.70
N GLU A 95 5.55 15.44 16.96
CA GLU A 95 6.68 15.17 17.84
C GLU A 95 8.06 15.27 17.16
N ARG A 96 8.14 15.80 15.92
CA ARG A 96 9.38 16.00 15.16
C ARG A 96 9.57 17.44 14.73
#